data_AF-A0A2P2LVD1-F1
#
_entry.id   AF-A0A2P2LVD1-F1
#
_cell.length_a   1.000
_cell.length_b   1.000
_cell.length_c   1.000
_cell.angle_alpha   90.00
_cell.angle_beta   90.00
_cell.angle_gamma   90.00
#
_symmetry.space_group_name_H-M   'P 1'
#
loop_
_entity.id
_entity.type
_entity.pdbx_description
1 polymer ?
#
loop_
_entity_poly.entity_id
_entity_poly.type
_entity_poly.pdbx_seq_one_letter_code
_entity_poly.pdbx_strand_id
1 'polypeptide(L)'
;MYPDLDGKTDFKIQALEVVEKLRSERAEKQSALLLEAFNKDRASLPQPLPNPPTLAPLPVPAPDVRTQEMINEKLKKAEDLGEQGMVDEAQKALEEAEALKKLPARQEPPLDSSKYTAADVRITDQKLRVCDICGAFLSVYDRLLGPVLRG
;
A
#
# COMPACT_ATOMS: atom_id res chain seq x y z
N MET A 1 9.31 28.28 59.54
CA MET A 1 8.93 28.71 58.18
C MET A 1 10.19 28.63 57.34
N TYR A 2 10.30 27.70 56.39
CA TYR A 2 11.46 27.57 55.49
C TYR A 2 11.03 28.05 54.09
N PRO A 3 11.39 29.26 53.63
CA PRO A 3 10.92 29.79 52.36
C PRO A 3 11.87 29.56 51.16
N ASP A 4 13.04 28.93 51.32
CA ASP A 4 14.13 29.04 50.33
C ASP A 4 14.43 27.78 49.49
N LEU A 5 13.62 26.72 49.57
CA LEU A 5 13.85 25.51 48.77
C LEU A 5 13.10 25.51 47.42
N ASP A 6 11.98 26.25 47.31
CA ASP A 6 11.09 26.22 46.14
C ASP A 6 11.74 26.86 44.89
N GLY A 7 12.44 27.99 45.04
CA GLY A 7 13.06 28.66 43.89
C GLY A 7 14.19 27.86 43.21
N LYS A 8 14.86 26.96 43.96
CA LYS A 8 15.93 26.11 43.40
C LYS A 8 15.37 24.86 42.73
N THR A 9 14.20 24.38 43.14
CA THR A 9 13.48 23.32 42.44
C THR A 9 12.82 23.84 41.17
N ASP A 10 12.26 25.04 41.19
CA ASP A 10 11.62 25.67 40.03
C ASP A 10 12.60 25.88 38.87
N PHE A 11 13.81 26.38 39.18
CA PHE A 11 14.88 26.52 38.19
C PHE A 11 15.30 25.18 37.58
N LYS A 12 15.35 24.11 38.37
CA LYS A 12 15.67 22.76 37.87
C LYS A 12 14.57 22.22 36.98
N ILE A 13 13.31 22.43 37.34
CA ILE A 13 12.15 22.00 36.54
C ILE A 13 12.18 22.71 35.18
N GLN A 14 12.37 24.03 35.18
CA GLN A 14 12.47 24.82 33.94
C GLN A 14 13.65 24.38 33.07
N ALA A 15 14.81 24.09 33.68
CA ALA A 15 15.97 23.61 32.94
C ALA A 15 15.73 22.23 32.30
N LEU A 16 15.03 21.33 32.98
CA LEU A 16 14.67 20.01 32.43
C LEU A 16 13.66 20.13 31.29
N GLU A 17 12.66 21.00 31.42
CA GLU A 17 11.66 21.27 30.38
C GLU A 17 12.33 21.82 29.11
N VAL A 18 13.28 22.74 29.24
CA VAL A 18 14.07 23.25 28.11
C VAL A 18 14.88 22.13 27.44
N VAL A 19 15.47 21.22 28.22
CA VAL A 19 16.22 20.08 27.66
C VAL A 19 15.29 19.12 26.92
N GLU A 20 14.11 18.84 27.46
CA GLU A 20 13.11 17.98 26.80
C GLU A 20 12.64 18.59 25.49
N LYS A 21 12.35 19.90 25.49
CA LYS A 21 12.00 20.65 24.28
C LYS A 21 13.10 20.56 23.21
N LEU A 22 14.36 20.79 23.58
CA LEU A 22 15.49 20.67 22.65
C LEU A 22 15.69 19.23 22.13
N ARG A 23 15.34 18.21 22.92
CA ARG A 23 15.34 16.81 22.48
C ARG A 23 14.24 16.55 21.45
N SER A 24 13.02 17.06 21.67
CA SER A 24 11.92 16.97 20.70
C SER A 24 12.29 17.66 19.39
N GLU A 25 12.75 18.91 19.46
CA GLU A 25 13.17 19.68 18.29
C GLU A 25 14.29 18.98 17.50
N ARG A 26 15.23 18.33 18.19
CA ARG A 26 16.27 17.53 17.53
C ARG A 26 15.66 16.31 16.84
N ALA A 27 14.77 15.58 17.51
CA ALA A 27 14.13 14.40 16.94
C ALA A 27 13.31 14.74 15.70
N GLU A 28 12.54 15.83 15.74
CA GLU A 28 11.76 16.36 14.61
C GLU A 28 12.65 16.76 13.42
N LYS A 29 13.77 17.45 13.68
CA LYS A 29 14.74 17.79 12.61
C LYS A 29 15.37 16.54 12.00
N GLN A 30 15.74 15.56 12.81
CA GLN A 30 16.31 14.31 12.31
C GLN A 30 15.30 13.52 11.48
N SER A 31 14.04 13.43 11.91
CA SER A 31 12.99 12.72 11.17
C SER A 31 12.67 13.39 9.82
N ALA A 32 12.62 14.71 9.78
CA ALA A 32 12.42 15.47 8.54
C ALA A 32 13.55 15.21 7.53
N LEU A 33 14.81 15.23 7.98
CA LEU A 33 15.97 14.96 7.12
C LEU A 33 15.99 13.50 6.61
N LEU A 34 15.62 12.55 7.45
CA LEU A 34 15.47 11.14 7.07
C LEU A 34 14.41 10.96 5.99
N LEU A 35 13.25 11.61 6.14
CA LEU A 35 12.18 11.56 5.15
C LEU A 35 12.60 12.20 3.82
N GLU A 36 13.31 13.32 3.88
CA GLU A 36 13.85 13.97 2.68
C GLU A 36 14.87 13.08 1.95
N ALA A 37 15.79 12.45 2.68
CA ALA A 37 16.76 11.52 2.12
C ALA A 37 16.06 10.32 1.45
N PHE A 38 15.06 9.73 2.11
CA PHE A 38 14.27 8.64 1.55
C PHE A 38 13.56 9.06 0.25
N ASN A 39 12.96 10.25 0.23
CA ASN A 39 12.28 10.77 -0.96
C ASN A 39 13.26 11.02 -2.12
N LYS A 40 14.49 11.49 -1.83
CA LYS A 40 15.55 11.66 -2.83
C LYS A 40 16.02 10.32 -3.39
N ASP A 41 16.24 9.32 -2.54
CA ASP A 41 16.63 7.98 -2.98
C ASP A 41 15.53 7.34 -3.84
N ARG A 42 14.27 7.48 -3.44
CA ARG A 42 13.14 7.03 -4.24
C ARG A 42 13.07 7.73 -5.61
N ALA A 43 13.40 9.02 -5.68
CA ALA A 43 13.41 9.77 -6.94
C ALA A 43 14.60 9.42 -7.84
N SER A 44 15.73 9.00 -7.27
CA SER A 44 16.93 8.58 -8.01
C SER A 44 16.85 7.14 -8.51
N LEU A 45 16.00 6.31 -7.89
CA LEU A 45 15.66 5.01 -8.43
C LEU A 45 15.04 5.17 -9.82
N PRO A 46 15.42 4.32 -10.79
CA PRO A 46 14.78 4.31 -12.11
C PRO A 46 13.27 4.24 -11.92
N GLN A 47 12.55 5.23 -12.44
CA GLN A 47 11.11 5.09 -12.60
C GLN A 47 10.90 3.80 -13.40
N PRO A 48 9.90 2.96 -13.04
CA PRO A 48 9.46 1.91 -13.94
C PRO A 48 9.33 2.54 -15.32
N LEU A 49 9.93 1.91 -16.34
CA LEU A 49 9.79 2.38 -17.71
C LEU A 49 8.32 2.73 -17.92
N PRO A 50 7.99 3.92 -18.47
CA PRO A 50 6.62 4.15 -18.89
C PRO A 50 6.25 2.95 -19.74
N ASN A 51 5.17 2.26 -19.37
CA ASN A 51 4.72 1.07 -20.08
C ASN A 51 4.91 1.33 -21.57
N PRO A 52 5.49 0.38 -22.34
CA PRO A 52 5.55 0.53 -23.80
C PRO A 52 4.17 1.01 -24.24
N PRO A 53 4.08 2.02 -25.14
CA PRO A 53 2.83 2.71 -25.44
C PRO A 53 1.77 1.63 -25.55
N THR A 54 0.86 1.63 -24.56
CA THR A 54 -0.10 0.55 -24.39
C THR A 54 -0.69 0.38 -25.76
N LEU A 55 -0.40 -0.75 -26.44
CA LEU A 55 -1.06 -1.08 -27.69
C LEU A 55 -2.51 -0.77 -27.41
N ALA A 56 -3.03 0.25 -28.13
CA ALA A 56 -4.23 0.97 -27.73
C ALA A 56 -5.19 -0.04 -27.14
N PRO A 57 -5.61 0.09 -25.87
CA PRO A 57 -6.48 -0.90 -25.26
C PRO A 57 -7.57 -1.16 -26.28
N LEU A 58 -7.61 -2.41 -26.79
CA LEU A 58 -8.78 -2.87 -27.52
C LEU A 58 -9.96 -2.39 -26.68
N PRO A 59 -10.95 -1.69 -27.25
CA PRO A 59 -11.97 -1.05 -26.44
C PRO A 59 -12.63 -2.13 -25.59
N VAL A 60 -12.19 -2.24 -24.34
CA VAL A 60 -12.90 -2.94 -23.30
C VAL A 60 -14.11 -2.04 -23.14
N PRO A 61 -15.31 -2.51 -23.50
CA PRO A 61 -16.50 -1.69 -23.35
C PRO A 61 -16.50 -1.25 -21.89
N ALA A 62 -16.44 0.07 -21.68
CA ALA A 62 -16.65 0.63 -20.36
C ALA A 62 -17.94 0.00 -19.83
N PRO A 63 -17.98 -0.42 -18.54
CA PRO A 63 -19.24 -0.87 -17.97
C PRO A 63 -20.27 0.21 -18.27
N ASP A 64 -21.38 -0.18 -18.90
CA ASP A 64 -22.44 0.73 -19.31
C ASP A 64 -22.76 1.67 -18.14
N VAL A 65 -22.89 2.98 -18.39
CA VAL A 65 -23.11 4.00 -17.36
C VAL A 65 -24.24 3.58 -16.42
N ARG A 66 -25.27 2.92 -16.97
CA ARG A 66 -26.38 2.32 -16.24
C ARG A 66 -25.97 1.18 -15.30
N THR A 67 -25.05 0.31 -15.70
CA THR A 67 -24.50 -0.75 -14.83
C THR A 67 -23.68 -0.17 -13.70
N GLN A 68 -22.93 0.91 -13.96
CA GLN A 68 -22.15 1.60 -12.94
C GLN A 68 -23.05 2.32 -11.91
N GLU A 69 -24.15 2.92 -12.35
CA GLU A 69 -25.18 3.48 -11.47
C GLU A 69 -25.80 2.40 -10.56
N MET A 70 -26.16 1.23 -11.11
CA MET A 70 -26.69 0.11 -10.31
C MET A 70 -25.67 -0.44 -9.29
N ILE A 71 -24.39 -0.47 -9.64
CA ILE A 71 -23.32 -0.86 -8.71
C ILE A 71 -23.22 0.16 -7.56
N ASN A 72 -23.23 1.46 -7.86
CA ASN A 72 -23.15 2.51 -6.84
C ASN A 72 -24.35 2.47 -5.89
N GLU A 73 -25.56 2.22 -6.41
CA GLU A 73 -26.77 2.07 -5.60
C GLU A 73 -26.65 0.86 -4.64
N LYS A 74 -26.14 -0.27 -5.12
CA LYS A 74 -25.93 -1.48 -4.31
C LYS A 74 -24.86 -1.29 -3.24
N LEU A 75 -23.78 -0.57 -3.55
CA LEU A 75 -22.73 -0.22 -2.58
C LEU A 75 -23.28 0.69 -1.48
N LYS A 76 -24.02 1.74 -1.86
CA LYS A 76 -24.66 2.63 -0.88
C LYS A 76 -25.62 1.87 0.04
N LYS A 77 -26.41 0.94 -0.52
CA LYS A 77 -27.31 0.11 0.29
C LYS A 77 -26.55 -0.81 1.25
N ALA A 78 -25.39 -1.34 0.86
CA ALA A 78 -24.57 -2.14 1.75
C ALA A 78 -24.01 -1.32 2.92
N GLU A 79 -23.64 -0.07 2.70
CA GLU A 79 -23.21 0.87 3.75
C GLU A 79 -24.33 1.13 4.75
N ASP A 80 -25.53 1.49 4.27
CA ASP A 80 -26.71 1.75 5.13
C ASP A 80 -27.09 0.51 5.98
N LEU A 81 -27.02 -0.70 5.39
CA LEU A 81 -27.30 -1.96 6.11
C LEU A 81 -26.19 -2.28 7.13
N GLY A 82 -24.95 -1.93 6.82
CA GLY A 82 -23.80 -2.07 7.72
C GLY A 82 -23.93 -1.17 8.96
N GLU A 83 -24.37 0.09 8.78
CA GLU A 83 -24.62 1.01 9.90
C GLU A 83 -25.75 0.52 10.82
N GLN A 84 -26.74 -0.17 10.25
CA GLN A 84 -27.85 -0.79 11.01
C GLN A 84 -27.45 -2.11 11.67
N GLY A 85 -26.21 -2.59 11.48
CA GLY A 85 -25.70 -3.84 12.04
C GLY A 85 -26.22 -5.11 11.33
N MET A 86 -26.86 -4.98 10.17
CA MET A 86 -27.38 -6.09 9.39
C MET A 86 -26.29 -6.67 8.46
N VAL A 87 -25.30 -7.30 9.08
CA VAL A 87 -24.06 -7.77 8.42
C VAL A 87 -24.34 -8.77 7.28
N ASP A 88 -25.24 -9.74 7.49
CA ASP A 88 -25.57 -10.74 6.48
C ASP A 88 -26.20 -10.11 5.22
N GLU A 89 -27.02 -9.08 5.41
CA GLU A 89 -27.71 -8.37 4.33
C GLU A 89 -26.76 -7.42 3.59
N ALA A 90 -25.87 -6.75 4.33
CA ALA A 90 -24.82 -5.90 3.77
C ALA A 90 -23.84 -6.71 2.91
N GLN A 91 -23.42 -7.88 3.40
CA GLN A 91 -22.52 -8.78 2.67
C GLN A 91 -23.18 -9.30 1.38
N LYS A 92 -24.46 -9.65 1.44
CA LYS A 92 -25.23 -10.04 0.24
C LYS A 92 -25.32 -8.89 -0.78
N ALA A 93 -25.57 -7.67 -0.34
CA ALA A 93 -25.63 -6.50 -1.23
C ALA A 93 -24.28 -6.19 -1.90
N LEU A 94 -23.17 -6.40 -1.19
CA LEU A 94 -21.81 -6.30 -1.75
C LEU A 94 -21.53 -7.38 -2.81
N GLU A 95 -21.92 -8.63 -2.54
CA GLU A 95 -21.76 -9.72 -3.51
C GLU A 95 -22.56 -9.47 -4.80
N GLU A 96 -23.77 -8.93 -4.70
CA GLU A 96 -24.58 -8.52 -5.85
C GLU A 96 -23.90 -7.39 -6.66
N ALA A 97 -23.28 -6.41 -5.98
CA ALA A 97 -22.52 -5.33 -6.64
C ALA A 97 -21.28 -5.90 -7.37
N GLU A 98 -20.58 -6.86 -6.78
CA GLU A 98 -19.45 -7.54 -7.41
C GLU A 98 -19.88 -8.40 -8.62
N ALA A 99 -21.03 -9.06 -8.55
CA ALA A 99 -21.56 -9.85 -9.66
C ALA A 99 -21.87 -8.95 -10.88
N LEU A 100 -22.44 -7.76 -10.65
CA LEU A 100 -22.69 -6.77 -11.70
C LEU A 100 -21.38 -6.25 -12.33
N LYS A 101 -20.30 -6.16 -11.53
CA LYS A 101 -18.95 -5.81 -12.02
C LYS A 101 -18.28 -6.97 -12.78
N LYS A 102 -18.64 -8.23 -12.49
CA LYS A 102 -18.16 -9.46 -13.14
C LYS A 102 -18.96 -9.88 -14.37
N LEU A 103 -19.91 -9.08 -14.85
CA LEU A 103 -20.56 -9.24 -16.16
C LEU A 103 -19.95 -8.31 -17.24
N PRO A 104 -18.63 -8.30 -17.53
CA PRO A 104 -18.16 -7.77 -18.80
C PRO A 104 -18.58 -8.75 -19.92
N ALA A 105 -18.89 -8.20 -21.08
CA ALA A 105 -19.42 -8.89 -22.26
C ALA A 105 -18.83 -10.29 -22.51
N ARG A 106 -19.74 -11.25 -22.78
CA ARG A 106 -19.52 -12.58 -23.36
C ARG A 106 -18.20 -12.70 -24.14
N GLN A 107 -17.26 -13.51 -23.63
CA GLN A 107 -16.02 -13.87 -24.29
C GLN A 107 -16.28 -14.63 -25.60
N GLU A 108 -15.59 -14.24 -26.66
CA GLU A 108 -15.22 -15.11 -27.79
C GLU A 108 -13.71 -15.45 -27.70
N PRO A 109 -13.26 -16.54 -28.36
CA PRO A 109 -12.28 -17.51 -27.82
C PRO A 109 -10.82 -17.03 -27.75
N PRO A 110 -9.96 -17.72 -26.97
CA PRO A 110 -8.63 -17.23 -26.59
C PRO A 110 -7.68 -17.27 -27.79
N LEU A 111 -7.22 -16.09 -28.20
CA LEU A 111 -6.15 -15.95 -29.19
C LEU A 111 -4.81 -15.71 -28.49
N ASP A 112 -4.04 -16.79 -28.51
CA ASP A 112 -2.59 -16.92 -28.52
C ASP A 112 -1.75 -16.27 -27.40
N SER A 113 -1.29 -17.18 -26.54
CA SER A 113 -0.26 -17.10 -25.51
C SER A 113 1.16 -16.91 -26.04
N SER A 114 1.37 -16.14 -27.10
CA SER A 114 2.70 -15.91 -27.66
C SER A 114 3.02 -14.42 -27.76
N LYS A 115 3.78 -13.96 -26.76
CA LYS A 115 4.61 -12.74 -26.64
C LYS A 115 4.24 -11.87 -25.44
N TYR A 116 4.39 -12.42 -24.23
CA TYR A 116 4.56 -11.61 -23.03
C TYR A 116 6.02 -11.74 -22.59
N THR A 117 6.77 -10.64 -22.64
CA THR A 117 8.18 -10.61 -22.26
C THR A 117 8.30 -10.95 -20.77
N ALA A 118 9.13 -11.97 -20.50
CA ALA A 118 9.09 -12.80 -19.30
C ALA A 118 9.61 -12.15 -17.99
N ALA A 119 9.72 -10.82 -17.90
CA ALA A 119 10.33 -10.14 -16.76
C ALA A 119 9.31 -9.60 -15.74
N ASP A 120 8.19 -9.02 -16.19
CA ASP A 120 7.24 -8.33 -15.28
C ASP A 120 6.14 -9.23 -14.71
N VAL A 121 5.73 -10.29 -15.42
CA VAL A 121 4.74 -11.27 -14.90
C VAL A 121 5.31 -12.10 -13.76
N ARG A 122 6.63 -12.08 -13.54
CA ARG A 122 7.28 -12.88 -12.49
C ARG A 122 7.17 -12.27 -11.11
N ILE A 123 6.86 -10.98 -10.97
CA ILE A 123 6.82 -10.34 -9.65
C ILE A 123 5.45 -10.55 -8.98
N THR A 124 4.36 -10.57 -9.75
CA THR A 124 3.01 -10.67 -9.20
C THR A 124 2.58 -12.09 -8.80
N ASP A 125 3.27 -13.14 -9.27
CA ASP A 125 2.94 -14.54 -8.98
C ASP A 125 4.06 -15.30 -8.22
N GLN A 126 5.09 -14.58 -7.73
CA GLN A 126 6.09 -15.21 -6.87
C GLN A 126 5.53 -15.38 -5.45
N LYS A 127 5.31 -16.62 -5.03
CA LYS A 127 4.98 -16.94 -3.63
C LYS A 127 6.15 -16.55 -2.72
N LEU A 128 5.97 -15.48 -1.95
CA LEU A 128 6.95 -14.97 -0.98
C LEU A 128 6.59 -15.45 0.45
N ARG A 129 7.61 -15.63 1.28
CA ARG A 129 7.51 -15.81 2.74
C ARG A 129 8.17 -14.62 3.44
N VAL A 130 7.66 -14.24 4.60
CA VAL A 130 8.29 -13.21 5.44
C VAL A 130 9.37 -13.88 6.30
N CYS A 131 10.53 -13.23 6.45
CA CYS A 131 11.58 -13.70 7.34
C CYS A 131 11.21 -13.38 8.80
N ASP A 132 11.20 -14.40 9.66
CA ASP A 132 10.86 -14.24 11.07
C ASP A 132 11.90 -13.46 11.90
N ILE A 133 13.08 -13.20 11.33
CA ILE A 133 14.19 -12.52 12.01
C ILE A 133 14.24 -11.04 11.63
N CYS A 134 14.10 -10.71 10.34
CA CYS A 134 14.26 -9.34 9.84
C CYS A 134 13.07 -8.79 9.05
N GLY A 135 12.00 -9.57 8.86
CA GLY A 135 10.79 -9.12 8.15
C GLY A 135 10.91 -9.00 6.62
N ALA A 136 12.05 -9.36 6.04
CA ALA A 136 12.23 -9.33 4.59
C ALA A 136 11.35 -10.37 3.87
N PHE A 137 10.79 -10.02 2.69
CA PHE A 137 10.07 -10.95 1.83
C PHE A 137 11.06 -11.78 0.99
N LEU A 138 11.09 -13.09 1.21
CA LEU A 138 11.95 -14.05 0.51
C LEU A 138 11.10 -14.93 -0.41
N SER A 139 11.55 -15.25 -1.61
CA SER A 139 10.83 -16.22 -2.46
C SER A 139 10.90 -17.62 -1.86
N VAL A 140 9.76 -18.32 -1.85
CA VAL A 140 9.63 -19.64 -1.22
C VAL A 140 10.48 -20.72 -1.92
N TYR A 141 10.89 -20.48 -3.17
CA TYR A 141 11.62 -21.41 -4.02
C TYR A 141 13.13 -21.16 -4.11
N ASP A 142 13.68 -20.10 -3.50
CA ASP A 142 15.11 -19.84 -3.56
C ASP A 142 15.87 -20.71 -2.55
N ARG A 143 16.04 -21.99 -2.90
CA ARG A 143 16.94 -22.93 -2.22
C ARG A 143 18.24 -23.15 -2.99
N LEU A 144 18.45 -22.47 -4.13
CA LEU A 144 19.55 -22.77 -5.05
C LEU A 144 20.06 -21.52 -5.79
N LEU A 145 20.72 -20.62 -5.06
CA LEU A 145 21.84 -19.86 -5.63
C LEU A 145 22.94 -19.74 -4.57
N GLY A 146 23.64 -20.86 -4.38
CA GLY A 146 25.00 -20.85 -3.87
C GLY A 146 25.93 -20.03 -4.78
N PRO A 147 27.14 -19.69 -4.29
CA PRO A 147 28.01 -18.72 -4.92
C PRO A 147 28.44 -19.18 -6.32
N VAL A 148 27.89 -18.56 -7.37
CA VAL A 148 28.49 -18.57 -8.71
C VAL A 148 29.59 -17.51 -8.72
N LEU A 149 30.68 -17.80 -8.01
CA LEU A 149 32.00 -17.23 -8.28
C LEU A 149 32.72 -18.24 -9.18
N ARG A 150 32.85 -17.93 -10.47
CA ARG A 150 33.79 -18.65 -11.34
C ARG A 150 34.25 -17.76 -12.49
N GLY A 151 35.56 -17.54 -12.55
CA GLY A 151 36.31 -17.17 -13.74
C GLY A 151 36.61 -15.70 -13.87
#